data_AF-A0A4P9WIX8-F1
#
_entry.id   AF-A0A4P9WIX8-F1
#
_cell.length_a   1.000
_cell.length_b   1.000
_cell.length_c   1.000
_cell.angle_alpha   90.00
_cell.angle_beta   90.00
_cell.angle_gamma   90.00
#
_symmetry.space_group_name_H-M   'P 1'
#
loop_
_entity.id
_entity.type
_entity.pdbx_description
1 polymer ?
#
loop_
_entity_poly.entity_id
_entity_poly.type
_entity_poly.pdbx_seq_one_letter_code
_entity_poly.pdbx_strand_id
1 'polypeptide(L)'
;QEAVFVGLKRDAVSAPTLAPGNPYAPSYVFSDARGFAIGGYTPSEKLDPFLRPIFIWSCKMNSAETLYPVHEQEPQALVKFLQHSR
;
A
#
# COMPACT_ATOMS: atom_id res chain seq x y z
N GLN A 1 -9.49 3.60 20.86
CA GLN A 1 -9.40 2.33 20.13
C GLN A 1 -10.73 1.97 19.45
N GLU A 2 -11.87 2.13 20.14
CA GLU A 2 -13.24 1.94 19.59
C GLU A 2 -13.47 2.57 18.20
N ALA A 3 -13.16 3.87 18.05
CA ALA A 3 -13.40 4.62 16.81
C ALA A 3 -12.62 4.05 15.60
N VAL A 4 -11.39 3.61 15.82
CA VAL A 4 -10.53 3.02 14.76
C VAL A 4 -11.09 1.66 14.34
N PHE A 5 -11.57 0.86 15.30
CA PHE A 5 -12.16 -0.44 15.02
C PHE A 5 -13.46 -0.33 14.22
N VAL A 6 -14.32 0.63 14.56
CA VAL A 6 -15.54 0.91 13.78
C VAL A 6 -15.20 1.41 12.37
N GLY A 7 -14.18 2.27 12.24
CA GLY A 7 -13.66 2.70 10.94
C GLY A 7 -13.23 1.52 10.07
N LEU A 8 -12.40 0.62 10.61
CA LEU A 8 -11.95 -0.60 9.93
C LEU A 8 -13.10 -1.48 9.47
N LYS A 9 -14.15 -1.65 10.29
CA LYS A 9 -15.35 -2.40 9.88
C LYS A 9 -16.03 -1.77 8.68
N ARG A 10 -16.15 -0.44 8.67
CA ARG A 10 -16.75 0.28 7.54
C ARG A 10 -15.90 0.10 6.29
N ASP A 11 -14.60 0.31 6.41
CA ASP A 11 -13.66 0.25 5.28
C ASP A 11 -13.57 -1.16 4.69
N ALA A 12 -13.68 -2.21 5.52
CA ALA A 12 -13.75 -3.60 5.05
C ALA A 12 -15.02 -3.89 4.24
N VAL A 13 -16.15 -3.28 4.59
CA VAL A 13 -17.42 -3.44 3.87
C VAL A 13 -17.47 -2.58 2.60
N SER A 14 -16.88 -1.38 2.63
CA SER A 14 -16.82 -0.46 1.49
C SER A 14 -15.55 -0.59 0.64
N ALA A 15 -14.78 -1.68 0.82
CA ALA A 15 -13.52 -1.86 0.13
C ALA A 15 -13.71 -1.84 -1.39
N PRO A 16 -12.84 -1.15 -2.15
CA PRO A 16 -12.96 -1.09 -3.60
C PRO A 16 -12.72 -2.47 -4.21
N THR A 17 -13.44 -2.77 -5.29
CA THR A 17 -13.17 -3.98 -6.08
C THR A 17 -11.82 -3.85 -6.78
N LEU A 18 -10.95 -4.85 -6.61
CA LEU A 18 -9.64 -4.87 -7.23
C LEU A 18 -9.74 -5.11 -8.74
N ALA A 19 -8.90 -4.43 -9.52
CA ALA A 19 -8.77 -4.66 -10.95
C ALA A 19 -7.86 -5.86 -11.25
N PRO A 20 -8.11 -6.63 -12.33
CA PRO A 20 -7.17 -7.65 -12.77
C PRO A 20 -5.86 -7.01 -13.22
N GLY A 21 -4.73 -7.58 -12.80
CA GLY A 21 -3.40 -7.11 -13.20
C GLY A 21 -3.04 -7.56 -14.61
N ASN A 22 -2.42 -6.68 -15.39
CA ASN A 22 -1.83 -6.99 -16.69
C ASN A 22 -0.30 -7.08 -16.55
N PRO A 23 0.31 -8.28 -16.68
CA PRO A 23 1.76 -8.44 -16.49
C PRO A 23 2.60 -7.84 -17.64
N TYR A 24 1.98 -7.51 -18.76
CA TYR A 24 2.67 -6.95 -19.94
C TYR A 24 2.64 -5.42 -19.98
N ALA A 25 1.81 -4.79 -19.13
CA ALA A 25 1.71 -3.34 -19.04
C ALA A 25 2.69 -2.79 -17.98
N PRO A 26 3.22 -1.57 -18.18
CA PRO A 26 4.00 -0.90 -17.15
C PRO A 26 3.15 -0.70 -15.90
N SER A 27 3.66 -1.18 -14.77
CA SER A 27 3.02 -1.03 -13.46
C SER A 27 3.65 0.14 -12.69
N TYR A 28 2.81 0.92 -12.03
CA TYR A 28 3.25 1.98 -11.12
C TYR A 28 3.03 1.54 -9.68
N VAL A 29 3.98 1.87 -8.81
CA VAL A 29 3.87 1.60 -7.38
C VAL A 29 3.88 2.92 -6.64
N PHE A 30 2.90 3.09 -5.75
CA PHE A 30 2.84 4.20 -4.81
C PHE A 30 3.03 3.63 -3.42
N SER A 31 3.99 4.15 -2.66
CA SER A 31 4.20 3.77 -1.27
C SER A 31 4.31 5.00 -0.38
N ASP A 32 3.92 4.83 0.88
CA ASP A 32 4.14 5.81 1.95
C ASP A 32 4.70 5.09 3.18
N ALA A 33 5.48 5.82 3.97
CA ALA A 33 6.07 5.34 5.21
C ALA A 33 5.85 6.38 6.30
N ARG A 34 5.19 5.98 7.40
CA ARG A 34 4.91 6.89 8.51
C ARG A 34 5.18 6.24 9.85
N GLY A 35 6.38 6.45 10.38
CA GLY A 35 6.78 6.28 11.79
C GLY A 35 6.75 4.86 12.35
N PHE A 36 5.70 4.10 12.07
CA PHE A 36 5.41 2.76 12.59
C PHE A 36 4.87 1.79 11.54
N ALA A 37 4.42 2.30 10.39
CA ALA A 37 3.84 1.49 9.34
C ALA A 37 4.28 1.97 7.96
N ILE A 38 4.37 1.00 7.06
CA ILE A 38 4.57 1.21 5.64
C ILE A 38 3.35 0.68 4.90
N GLY A 39 3.02 1.31 3.79
CA GLY A 39 1.96 0.86 2.92
C GLY A 39 2.16 1.32 1.51
N GLY A 40 1.38 0.74 0.61
CA GLY A 40 1.37 1.12 -0.77
C GLY A 40 0.25 0.47 -1.55
N TYR A 41 0.13 0.88 -2.80
CA TYR A 41 -0.79 0.28 -3.76
C TYR A 41 -0.26 0.40 -5.19
N THR A 42 -0.73 -0.51 -6.04
CA THR A 42 -0.52 -0.51 -7.48
C THR A 42 -1.85 -0.19 -8.14
N PRO A 43 -2.02 0.98 -8.79
CA PRO A 43 -3.22 1.25 -9.57
C PRO A 43 -3.23 0.44 -10.88
N SER A 44 -4.42 0.29 -11.44
CA SER A 44 -4.62 -0.17 -12.81
C SER A 44 -3.98 0.78 -13.82
N GLU A 45 -3.90 0.34 -15.08
CA GLU A 45 -3.35 1.14 -16.18
C GLU A 45 -3.93 2.56 -16.21
N LYS A 46 -3.10 3.52 -16.64
CA LYS A 46 -3.42 4.97 -16.67
C LYS A 46 -4.73 5.31 -17.42
N LEU A 47 -5.21 4.40 -18.26
CA LEU A 47 -6.45 4.55 -19.03
C LEU A 47 -7.71 4.21 -18.23
N ASP A 48 -7.60 3.56 -17.07
CA ASP A 48 -8.76 3.32 -16.20
C ASP A 48 -9.19 4.67 -15.56
N PRO A 49 -10.39 5.19 -15.86
CA PRO A 49 -10.85 6.48 -15.34
C PRO A 49 -11.01 6.48 -13.82
N PHE A 50 -11.07 5.31 -13.18
CA PHE A 50 -11.24 5.15 -11.75
C PHE A 50 -9.93 4.79 -11.03
N LEU A 51 -8.81 4.58 -11.75
CA LEU A 51 -7.51 4.16 -11.20
C LEU A 51 -7.66 3.07 -10.13
N ARG A 52 -8.44 2.03 -10.45
CA ARG A 52 -8.77 0.99 -9.48
C ARG A 52 -7.51 0.28 -9.01
N PRO A 53 -7.36 0.01 -7.71
CA PRO A 53 -6.19 -0.70 -7.23
C PRO A 53 -6.18 -2.14 -7.76
N ILE A 54 -5.04 -2.58 -8.28
CA ILE A 54 -4.76 -4.00 -8.56
C ILE A 54 -4.35 -4.70 -7.27
N PHE A 55 -3.52 -4.03 -6.48
CA PHE A 55 -2.94 -4.59 -5.26
C PHE A 55 -2.78 -3.48 -4.21
N ILE A 56 -3.13 -3.79 -2.97
CA ILE A 56 -2.96 -2.91 -1.80
C ILE A 56 -2.22 -3.73 -0.75
N TRP A 57 -1.17 -3.14 -0.16
CA TRP A 57 -0.38 -3.81 0.86
C TRP A 57 0.03 -2.82 1.96
N SER A 58 0.01 -3.29 3.20
CA SER A 58 0.47 -2.53 4.34
C SER A 58 1.08 -3.45 5.39
N CYS A 59 2.14 -3.01 6.05
CA CYS A 59 2.81 -3.77 7.09
C CYS A 59 3.29 -2.85 8.22
N LYS A 60 3.30 -3.39 9.44
CA LYS A 60 3.89 -2.72 10.59
C LYS A 60 5.41 -2.88 10.54
N MET A 61 6.14 -1.78 10.77
CA MET A 61 7.60 -1.80 10.90
C MET A 61 8.03 -2.55 12.16
N ASN A 62 9.18 -3.22 12.11
CA ASN A 62 9.79 -3.79 13.31
C ASN A 62 10.50 -2.70 14.15
N SER A 63 10.90 -3.01 15.38
CA SER A 63 11.49 -2.02 16.30
C SER A 63 12.78 -1.37 15.80
N ALA A 64 13.56 -2.06 14.96
CA ALA A 64 14.77 -1.47 14.37
C ALA A 64 14.39 -0.50 13.24
N GLU A 65 13.38 -0.84 12.45
CA GLU A 65 12.93 -0.06 11.29
C GLU A 65 12.26 1.25 11.68
N THR A 66 11.57 1.26 12.83
CA THR A 66 10.97 2.50 13.36
C THR A 66 11.99 3.54 13.79
N LEU A 67 13.26 3.14 13.96
CA LEU A 67 14.34 4.06 14.35
C LEU A 67 14.98 4.76 13.15
N TYR A 68 14.73 4.30 11.92
CA TYR A 68 15.22 4.98 10.73
C TYR A 68 14.57 6.36 10.58
N PRO A 69 15.31 7.38 10.09
CA PRO A 69 14.71 8.64 9.71
C PRO A 69 13.75 8.46 8.52
N VAL A 70 12.79 9.38 8.37
CA VAL A 70 11.71 9.27 7.36
C VAL A 70 12.24 9.06 5.94
N HIS A 71 13.31 9.76 5.56
CA HIS A 71 13.91 9.65 4.23
C HIS A 71 14.57 8.27 3.96
N GLU A 72 14.84 7.47 5.00
CA GLU A 72 15.26 6.07 4.87
C GLU A 72 14.08 5.09 4.94
N GLN A 73 13.02 5.45 5.66
CA GLN A 73 11.80 4.65 5.75
C GLN A 73 11.01 4.60 4.41
N GLU A 74 11.00 5.71 3.67
CA GLU A 74 10.32 5.80 2.36
C GLU A 74 10.88 4.81 1.30
N PRO A 75 12.19 4.77 1.00
CA PRO A 75 12.73 3.79 0.07
C PRO A 75 12.62 2.35 0.61
N GLN A 76 12.65 2.16 1.92
CA GLN A 76 12.39 0.86 2.53
C GLN A 76 10.95 0.38 2.26
N ALA A 77 9.97 1.27 2.31
CA ALA A 77 8.58 0.95 1.97
C ALA A 77 8.45 0.49 0.51
N LEU A 78 9.13 1.16 -0.42
CA LEU A 78 9.19 0.74 -1.84
C LEU A 78 9.77 -0.66 -2.00
N VAL A 79 10.94 -0.92 -1.40
CA VAL A 79 11.63 -2.23 -1.51
C VAL A 79 10.75 -3.34 -0.95
N LYS A 80 10.18 -3.14 0.23
CA LYS A 80 9.31 -4.15 0.86
C LYS A 80 8.02 -4.36 0.09
N PHE A 81 7.42 -3.30 -0.45
CA PHE A 81 6.24 -3.43 -1.29
C PHE A 81 6.56 -4.30 -2.52
N LEU A 82 7.66 -4.03 -3.22
CA LEU A 82 8.09 -4.78 -4.40
C LEU A 82 8.41 -6.25 -4.11
N GLN A 83 8.87 -6.56 -2.90
CA GLN A 83 9.07 -7.95 -2.46
C GLN A 83 7.76 -8.71 -2.27
N HIS A 84 6.68 -8.02 -1.87
CA HIS A 84 5.37 -8.63 -1.64
C HIS A 84 4.46 -8.59 -2.87
N SER A 85 4.71 -7.68 -3.81
CA SER A 85 3.93 -7.53 -5.03
C SER A 85 4.41 -8.42 -6.18
N ARG A 86 5.42 -9.28 -5.94
CA ARG A 86 5.96 -10.24 -6.91
C ARG A 86 5.22 -11.56 -6.87
#